data_AF-A0A151K1F7-F1
#
_entry.id   AF-A0A151K1F7-F1
#
_cell.length_a   1.000
_cell.length_b   1.000
_cell.length_c   1.000
_cell.angle_alpha   90.00
_cell.angle_beta   90.00
_cell.angle_gamma   90.00
#
_symmetry.space_group_name_H-M   'P 1'
#
loop_
_entity.id
_entity.type
_entity.pdbx_description
1 polymer ?
#
loop_
_entity_poly.entity_id
_entity_poly.type
_entity_poly.pdbx_seq_one_letter_code
_entity_poly.pdbx_strand_id
1 'polypeptide(L)' 'AKLWLQFCNRCIEITLEKLNNYYRICSEHFTPSMFLNNLRNRLQSHAIPTRGVDLRFDHVWK' A
#
# COMPACT_ATOMS: atom_id res chain seq x y z
N ALA A 1 -3.84 -6.87 -5.65
CA ALA A 1 -4.98 -6.83 -4.71
C ALA A 1 -4.80 -7.78 -3.52
N LYS A 2 -4.90 -9.10 -3.67
CA LYS A 2 -4.82 -10.07 -2.54
C LYS A 2 -3.55 -9.99 -1.70
N LEU A 3 -2.38 -9.82 -2.32
CA LEU A 3 -1.10 -9.73 -1.59
C LEU A 3 -1.04 -8.53 -0.64
N TRP A 4 -1.56 -7.36 -1.05
CA TRP A 4 -1.54 -6.16 -0.21
C TRP A 4 -2.40 -6.32 1.04
N LEU A 5 -3.52 -7.03 0.93
CA LEU A 5 -4.38 -7.35 2.07
C LEU A 5 -3.72 -8.31 3.06
N GLN A 6 -2.83 -9.20 2.61
CA GLN A 6 -2.06 -10.10 3.50
C GLN A 6 -0.98 -9.36 4.29
N PHE A 7 -0.41 -8.29 3.73
CA PHE A 7 0.57 -7.44 4.42
C PHE A 7 -0.07 -6.37 5.31
N CYS A 8 -1.35 -6.07 5.12
CA CYS A 8 -2.09 -5.28 6.09
C CYS A 8 -2.48 -6.19 7.25
N ASN A 9 -2.04 -5.88 8.46
CA ASN A 9 -2.16 -6.77 9.63
C ASN A 9 -3.60 -6.85 10.20
N ARG A 10 -4.63 -6.79 9.33
CA ARG A 10 -6.05 -6.81 9.67
C ARG A 10 -6.86 -7.59 8.64
N CYS A 11 -7.92 -8.24 9.13
CA CYS A 11 -9.11 -8.51 8.32
C CYS A 11 -9.70 -7.16 7.90
N ILE A 12 -9.35 -6.71 6.69
CA ILE A 12 -9.95 -5.50 6.14
C ILE A 12 -11.33 -5.89 5.62
N GLU A 13 -12.36 -5.64 6.43
CA GLU A 13 -13.78 -5.71 6.02
C GLU A 13 -14.17 -4.51 5.14
N ILE A 14 -13.37 -4.20 4.13
CA ILE A 14 -13.68 -3.17 3.13
C ILE A 14 -13.56 -3.75 1.74
N THR A 15 -14.45 -3.32 0.85
CA THR A 15 -14.41 -3.75 -0.55
C THR A 15 -13.10 -3.30 -1.20
N LEU A 16 -12.61 -4.07 -2.18
CA LEU A 16 -11.41 -3.71 -2.94
C LEU A 16 -11.54 -2.33 -3.62
N GLU A 17 -12.75 -1.99 -4.03
CA GLU A 17 -13.11 -0.67 -4.57
C GLU A 17 -12.85 0.44 -3.55
N LYS A 18 -13.36 0.30 -2.31
CA LYS A 18 -13.14 1.29 -1.26
C LYS A 18 -11.66 1.41 -0.89
N LEU A 19 -10.94 0.28 -0.85
CA LEU A 19 -9.50 0.28 -0.63
C LEU A 19 -8.77 1.11 -1.70
N ASN A 20 -9.07 0.86 -2.98
CA ASN A 20 -8.39 1.53 -4.10
C ASN A 20 -8.77 3.02 -4.23
N ASN A 21 -9.94 3.43 -3.75
CA ASN A 21 -10.39 4.81 -3.89
C ASN A 21 -10.03 5.69 -2.69
N TYR A 22 -10.08 5.14 -1.47
CA TYR A 22 -9.98 5.93 -0.23
C TYR A 22 -8.74 5.63 0.61
N TYR A 23 -7.87 4.72 0.17
CA TYR A 23 -6.66 4.39 0.92
C TYR A 23 -5.45 4.59 0.01
N ARG A 24 -4.46 5.33 0.51
CA ARG A 24 -3.16 5.54 -0.11
C ARG A 24 -2.08 5.19 0.90
N ILE A 25 -1.09 4.40 0.47
CA ILE A 25 0.08 4.06 1.31
C ILE A 25 1.21 5.01 0.92
N CYS A 26 1.89 5.60 1.91
CA CYS A 26 3.05 6.46 1.67
C CYS A 26 4.19 5.70 0.97
N SER A 27 5.00 6.43 0.20
CA SER A 27 6.12 5.87 -0.56
C SER A 27 7.20 5.23 0.33
N GLU A 28 7.30 5.66 1.59
CA GLU A 28 8.25 5.14 2.60
C GLU A 28 8.04 3.65 2.93
N HIS A 29 6.84 3.12 2.67
CA HIS A 29 6.56 1.70 2.88
C HIS A 29 7.12 0.81 1.76
N PHE A 30 7.65 1.40 0.69
CA PHE A 30 8.23 0.68 -0.45
C PHE A 30 9.72 0.99 -0.58
N THR A 31 10.51 -0.01 -0.97
CA THR A 31 11.92 0.24 -1.31
C THR A 31 12.03 1.07 -2.59
N PRO A 32 13.11 1.87 -2.78
CA PRO A 32 13.29 2.66 -4.00
C PRO A 32 13.22 1.85 -5.31
N SER A 33 13.68 0.59 -5.30
CA SER A 33 13.65 -0.31 -6.47
C SER A 33 12.24 -0.76 -6.87
N MET A 34 11.25 -0.61 -5.99
CA MET A 34 9.85 -0.96 -6.26
C MET A 34 9.10 0.12 -7.05
N PHE A 35 9.74 1.26 -7.33
CA PHE A 35 9.16 2.34 -8.13
C PHE A 35 9.62 2.26 -9.59
N LEU A 36 8.72 2.63 -10.49
CA LEU A 36 9.00 2.76 -11.93
C LEU A 36 9.81 4.02 -12.27
N ASN A 37 10.00 4.92 -11.30
CA ASN A 37 10.70 6.18 -11.49
C ASN A 37 11.30 6.70 -10.18
N ASN A 38 12.19 7.69 -10.32
CA ASN A 38 12.85 8.34 -9.18
C ASN A 38 11.94 9.28 -8.39
N LEU A 39 10.78 9.67 -8.96
CA LEU A 39 9.78 10.50 -8.29
C LEU A 39 8.96 9.72 -7.25
N ARG A 40 9.07 8.38 -7.23
CA ARG A 40 8.36 7.49 -6.29
C ARG A 40 6.84 7.65 -6.31
N ASN A 41 6.27 8.02 -7.46
CA ASN A 41 4.81 8.20 -7.62
C ASN A 41 4.14 7.09 -8.44
N ARG A 42 4.90 6.12 -8.94
CA ARG A 42 4.40 4.96 -9.69
C ARG A 42 5.10 3.69 -9.23
N LEU A 43 4.31 2.71 -8.77
CA LEU A 43 4.82 1.41 -8.32
C LEU A 43 4.90 0.41 -9.48
N GLN A 44 5.85 -0.53 -9.37
CA GLN A 44 5.87 -1.72 -10.21
C GLN A 44 4.68 -2.64 -9.88
N SER A 45 4.26 -3.46 -10.84
CA SER A 45 3.10 -4.37 -10.67
C SER A 45 3.29 -5.41 -9.56
N HIS A 46 4.55 -5.75 -9.24
CA HIS A 46 4.93 -6.69 -8.18
C HIS A 46 5.33 -5.99 -6.87
N ALA A 47 5.20 -4.66 -6.77
CA ALA A 47 5.54 -3.95 -5.55
C ALA A 47 4.63 -4.38 -4.39
N ILE A 48 5.26 -4.69 -3.27
CA ILE A 48 4.59 -5.03 -2.01
C ILE A 48 5.18 -4.15 -0.89
N PRO A 49 4.39 -3.72 0.10
CA PRO A 49 4.92 -3.02 1.26
C PRO A 49 5.96 -3.85 2.00
N THR A 50 7.02 -3.20 2.45
CA THR A 50 8.19 -3.83 3.09
C THR A 50 7.97 -4.19 4.56
N ARG A 51 6.97 -3.59 5.21
CA ARG A 51 6.54 -3.85 6.59
C ARG A 51 5.02 -3.99 6.63
N GLY A 52 4.51 -4.64 7.68
CA GLY A 52 3.08 -4.73 7.91
C GLY A 52 2.50 -3.33 8.07
N VAL A 53 1.65 -2.90 7.15
CA VAL A 53 1.03 -1.57 7.18
C VAL A 53 -0.24 -1.67 8.02
N ASP A 54 -0.30 -1.02 9.18
CA ASP A 54 -1.56 -0.81 9.89
C ASP A 54 -2.26 0.43 9.31
N LEU A 55 -3.27 0.18 8.48
CA LEU A 55 -4.07 1.22 7.81
C LEU A 55 -4.78 2.20 8.77
N ARG A 56 -4.75 1.98 10.10
CA ARG A 56 -5.25 2.96 11.11
C ARG A 56 -4.19 3.92 11.65
N PHE A 57 -2.91 3.56 11.59
CA PHE A 57 -1.84 4.28 12.29
C PHE A 57 -0.68 4.69 11.40
N ASP A 58 -0.43 3.92 10.33
CA ASP A 58 0.46 4.38 9.27
C ASP A 58 -0.22 5.52 8.52
N HIS A 59 0.59 6.44 7.99
CA HIS A 59 0.18 7.66 7.29
C HIS A 59 -0.63 7.36 6.02
N VAL A 60 -1.83 6.82 6.20
CA VAL A 60 -2.78 6.49 5.15
C VAL A 60 -3.68 7.70 4.98
N TRP A 61 -3.47 8.40 3.88
CA TRP A 61 -4.34 9.49 3.49
C TRP A 61 -5.68 8.89 3.05
N LYS A 62 -6.76 9.33 3.72
CA LYS A 62 -8.15 9.12 3.27
C LYS A 62 -8.45 9.95 2.03
#